data_AF-A0A059X7S4-F1
#
_entry.id   AF-A0A059X7S4-F1
#
_cell.length_a   1.000
_cell.length_b   1.000
_cell.length_c   1.000
_cell.angle_alpha   90.00
_cell.angle_beta   90.00
_cell.angle_gamma   90.00
#
_symmetry.space_group_name_H-M   'P 1'
#
loop_
_entity.id
_entity.type
_entity.pdbx_description
1 polymer ?
#
loop_
_entity_poly.entity_id
_entity_poly.type
_entity_poly.pdbx_seq_one_letter_code
_entity_poly.pdbx_strand_id
1 'polypeptide(L)'
;MSASDFWQDNVAAQKVTKEFNSIKNQVETWEKIESEVKDLEGLVQLVEKEPDKALEADLKAKFSRLEAQFEQIRLTTFLGGKYDNHAAILSIHAGAGGTDAQDWAEMLLRMYLRWAESKSFKTQIIDESRGTEAGIKSVVFEVSGEYAYGYLKAEAGVHRLVRQSPFNSGASRETSFALVEVLPIIEQEEFKLNMDDVEIEAKTSRGHGGQSVNTTYSAIRVVHKPTGTTVTIQNERSQTQNKEQAIKILTSKIAT
;
A
#
# COMPACT_ATOMS: atom_id res chain seq x y z
N MET A 1 26.00 -13.93 4.34
CA MET A 1 25.43 -15.13 3.69
C MET A 1 26.42 -16.29 3.55
N SER A 2 27.75 -16.06 3.56
CA SER A 2 28.77 -17.11 3.39
C SER A 2 29.15 -17.88 4.68
N ALA A 3 28.65 -17.47 5.85
CA ALA A 3 28.85 -18.20 7.11
C ALA A 3 27.94 -19.42 7.19
N SER A 4 28.46 -20.55 7.68
CA SER A 4 27.75 -21.84 7.78
C SER A 4 26.46 -21.77 8.61
N ASP A 5 26.46 -20.90 9.62
CA ASP A 5 25.39 -20.85 10.62
C ASP A 5 24.25 -19.89 10.21
N PHE A 6 24.42 -19.15 9.12
CA PHE A 6 23.48 -18.13 8.66
C PHE A 6 22.10 -18.72 8.30
N TRP A 7 22.06 -19.95 7.79
CA TRP A 7 20.82 -20.63 7.41
C TRP A 7 20.16 -21.39 8.57
N GLN A 8 20.76 -21.39 9.77
CA GLN A 8 20.16 -22.05 10.93
C GLN A 8 18.94 -21.29 11.46
N ASP A 9 18.93 -19.96 11.32
CA ASP A 9 17.77 -19.11 11.59
C ASP A 9 17.11 -18.67 10.28
N ASN A 10 16.10 -19.42 9.86
CA ASN A 10 15.37 -19.15 8.61
C ASN A 10 14.69 -17.77 8.60
N VAL A 11 14.25 -17.25 9.75
CA VAL A 11 13.53 -15.98 9.83
C VAL A 11 14.52 -14.83 9.63
N ALA A 12 15.63 -14.85 10.37
CA ALA A 12 16.69 -13.87 10.21
C ALA A 12 17.31 -13.92 8.79
N ALA A 13 17.53 -15.11 8.25
CA ALA A 13 18.09 -15.29 6.91
C ALA A 13 17.18 -14.70 5.82
N GLN A 14 15.85 -14.89 5.91
CA GLN A 14 14.90 -14.30 4.96
C GLN A 14 14.91 -12.78 4.99
N LYS A 15 14.96 -12.18 6.19
CA LYS A 15 15.00 -10.72 6.37
C LYS A 15 16.25 -10.11 5.73
N VAL A 16 17.41 -10.64 6.06
CA VAL A 16 18.70 -10.19 5.51
C VAL A 16 18.75 -10.42 3.99
N THR A 17 18.19 -11.51 3.49
CA THR A 17 18.14 -11.77 2.04
C THR A 17 17.24 -10.79 1.31
N LYS A 18 16.09 -10.44 1.90
CA LYS A 18 15.19 -9.42 1.35
C LYS A 18 15.85 -8.04 1.30
N GLU A 19 16.53 -7.66 2.37
CA GLU A 19 17.27 -6.38 2.45
C GLU A 19 18.43 -6.35 1.45
N PHE A 20 19.24 -7.41 1.39
CA PHE A 20 20.32 -7.53 0.41
C PHE A 20 19.81 -7.42 -1.03
N ASN A 21 18.72 -8.11 -1.38
CA ASN A 21 18.15 -8.03 -2.72
C ASN A 21 17.63 -6.63 -3.04
N SER A 22 17.04 -5.92 -2.08
CA SER A 22 16.61 -4.53 -2.27
C SER A 22 17.79 -3.61 -2.56
N ILE A 23 18.86 -3.68 -1.75
CA ILE A 23 20.06 -2.86 -1.94
C ILE A 23 20.75 -3.22 -3.26
N LYS A 24 20.88 -4.52 -3.56
CA LYS A 24 21.47 -5.01 -4.80
C LYS A 24 20.72 -4.48 -6.03
N ASN A 25 19.39 -4.55 -6.03
CA ASN A 25 18.59 -4.03 -7.14
C ASN A 25 18.80 -2.53 -7.34
N GLN A 26 18.96 -1.76 -6.26
CA GLN A 26 19.26 -0.32 -6.35
C GLN A 26 20.61 -0.07 -7.01
N VAL A 27 21.65 -0.78 -6.58
CA VAL A 27 23.00 -0.68 -7.16
C VAL A 27 22.98 -1.06 -8.64
N GLU A 28 22.41 -2.21 -8.99
CA GLU A 28 22.32 -2.67 -10.38
C GLU A 28 21.52 -1.70 -11.27
N THR A 29 20.51 -1.04 -10.72
CA THR A 29 19.73 -0.01 -11.43
C THR A 29 20.58 1.22 -11.76
N TRP A 30 21.39 1.70 -10.81
CA TRP A 30 22.28 2.83 -11.03
C TRP A 30 23.43 2.49 -11.99
N GLU A 31 24.06 1.32 -11.82
CA GLU A 31 25.11 0.83 -12.74
C GLU A 31 24.59 0.72 -14.18
N LYS A 32 23.35 0.24 -14.34
CA LYS A 32 22.70 0.17 -15.64
C LYS A 32 22.47 1.55 -16.26
N ILE A 33 21.97 2.52 -15.50
CA ILE A 33 21.83 3.90 -16.00
C ILE A 33 23.18 4.47 -16.39
N GLU A 34 24.22 4.27 -15.59
CA GLU A 34 25.57 4.75 -15.91
C GLU A 34 26.08 4.15 -17.23
N SER A 35 25.84 2.86 -17.45
CA SER A 35 26.18 2.20 -18.73
C SER A 35 25.38 2.78 -19.89
N GLU A 36 24.05 2.95 -19.74
CA GLU A 36 23.19 3.49 -20.81
C GLU A 36 23.56 4.95 -21.15
N VAL A 37 23.99 5.76 -20.18
CA VAL A 37 24.53 7.11 -20.42
C VAL A 37 25.80 7.05 -21.26
N LYS A 38 26.76 6.17 -20.93
CA LYS A 38 28.01 6.02 -21.69
C LYS A 38 27.75 5.57 -23.13
N ASP A 39 26.80 4.67 -23.34
CA ASP A 39 26.38 4.23 -24.67
C ASP A 39 25.76 5.38 -25.48
N LEU A 40 24.94 6.21 -24.82
CA LEU A 40 24.35 7.43 -25.41
C LEU A 40 25.42 8.46 -25.77
N GLU A 41 26.41 8.70 -24.91
CA GLU A 41 27.55 9.58 -25.22
C GLU A 41 28.33 9.09 -26.45
N GLY A 42 28.55 7.78 -26.58
CA GLY A 42 29.16 7.17 -27.76
C GLY A 42 28.33 7.40 -29.04
N LEU A 43 27.00 7.27 -28.95
CA LEU A 43 26.09 7.56 -30.06
C LEU A 43 26.10 9.04 -30.46
N VAL A 44 26.17 9.97 -29.49
CA VAL A 44 26.31 11.41 -29.77
C VAL A 44 27.58 11.68 -30.58
N GLN A 45 28.72 11.12 -30.15
CA GLN A 45 29.99 11.28 -30.87
C GLN A 45 29.96 10.72 -32.30
N LEU A 46 29.19 9.66 -32.54
CA LEU A 46 29.02 9.08 -33.87
C LEU A 46 28.18 10.01 -34.75
N VAL A 47 27.06 10.52 -34.24
CA VAL A 47 26.18 11.47 -34.94
C VAL A 47 26.91 12.78 -35.27
N GLU A 48 27.75 13.28 -34.36
CA GLU A 48 28.56 14.49 -34.61
C GLU A 48 29.57 14.30 -35.74
N LYS A 49 30.13 13.09 -35.89
CA LYS A 49 31.09 12.76 -36.96
C LYS A 49 30.40 12.46 -38.28
N GLU A 50 29.29 11.73 -38.23
CA GLU A 50 28.53 11.25 -39.37
C GLU A 50 27.04 11.58 -39.18
N PRO A 51 26.61 12.79 -39.60
CA PRO A 51 25.23 13.22 -39.40
C PRO A 51 24.28 12.41 -40.29
N ASP A 52 23.49 11.55 -39.65
CA ASP A 52 22.41 10.77 -40.26
C ASP A 52 21.11 11.00 -39.48
N LYS A 53 20.05 11.41 -40.20
CA LYS A 53 18.72 11.66 -39.64
C LYS A 53 18.11 10.43 -38.96
N ALA A 54 18.43 9.22 -39.42
CA ALA A 54 17.96 8.00 -38.78
C ALA A 54 18.63 7.78 -37.42
N LEU A 55 19.94 8.01 -37.33
CA LEU A 55 20.70 7.95 -36.08
C LEU A 55 20.28 9.06 -35.11
N GLU A 56 20.05 10.29 -35.58
CA GLU A 56 19.54 11.38 -34.75
C GLU A 56 18.16 11.07 -34.13
N ALA A 57 17.29 10.40 -34.89
CA ALA A 57 15.98 10.00 -34.40
C ALA A 57 16.08 8.88 -33.34
N ASP A 58 16.95 7.89 -33.55
CA ASP A 58 17.22 6.84 -32.55
C ASP A 58 17.83 7.42 -31.27
N LEU A 59 18.78 8.35 -31.40
CA LEU A 59 19.40 9.05 -30.28
C LEU A 59 18.35 9.77 -29.42
N LYS A 60 17.46 10.54 -30.05
CA LYS A 60 16.38 11.25 -29.33
C LYS A 60 15.43 10.29 -28.61
N ALA A 61 15.05 9.18 -29.26
CA ALA A 61 14.17 8.19 -28.66
C ALA A 61 14.82 7.52 -27.44
N LYS A 62 16.11 7.15 -27.54
CA LYS A 62 16.87 6.58 -26.42
C LYS A 62 17.05 7.56 -25.28
N PHE A 63 17.39 8.82 -25.59
CA PHE A 63 17.53 9.87 -24.59
C PHE A 63 16.23 10.09 -23.81
N SER A 64 15.09 10.27 -24.49
CA SER A 64 13.80 10.46 -23.81
C SER A 64 13.39 9.27 -22.95
N ARG A 65 13.74 8.05 -23.37
CA ARG A 65 13.51 6.85 -22.55
C ARG A 65 14.38 6.84 -21.30
N LEU A 66 15.67 7.15 -21.44
CA LEU A 66 16.60 7.18 -20.31
C LEU A 66 16.23 8.30 -19.33
N GLU A 67 15.85 9.47 -19.83
CA GLU A 67 15.35 10.60 -19.02
C GLU A 67 14.12 10.20 -18.19
N ALA A 68 13.16 9.52 -18.82
CA ALA A 68 11.98 9.02 -18.11
C ALA A 68 12.34 7.99 -17.03
N GLN A 69 13.31 7.10 -17.28
CA GLN A 69 13.79 6.14 -16.29
C GLN A 69 14.54 6.81 -15.13
N PHE A 70 15.41 7.77 -15.46
CA PHE A 70 16.15 8.54 -14.47
C PHE A 70 15.20 9.29 -13.53
N GLU A 71 14.15 9.93 -14.05
CA GLU A 71 13.17 10.61 -13.20
C GLU A 71 12.42 9.64 -12.27
N GLN A 72 12.12 8.41 -12.71
CA GLN A 72 11.54 7.40 -11.80
C GLN A 72 12.49 7.01 -10.66
N ILE A 73 13.79 6.86 -10.94
CA ILE A 73 14.79 6.53 -9.92
C ILE A 73 15.06 7.73 -9.02
N ARG A 74 15.09 8.94 -9.59
CA ARG A 74 15.22 10.17 -8.81
C ARG A 74 14.10 10.29 -7.78
N LEU A 75 12.87 9.90 -8.12
CA LEU A 75 11.76 9.85 -7.15
C LEU A 75 12.05 8.93 -5.96
N THR A 76 12.69 7.78 -6.15
CA THR A 76 13.02 6.87 -5.03
C THR A 76 14.03 7.48 -4.07
N THR A 77 14.90 8.40 -4.52
CA THR A 77 15.84 9.11 -3.64
C THR A 77 15.15 10.03 -2.63
N PHE A 78 13.92 10.49 -2.91
CA PHE A 78 13.13 11.27 -1.96
C PHE A 78 12.42 10.38 -0.92
N LEU A 79 12.40 9.06 -1.11
CA LEU A 79 11.77 8.08 -0.22
C LEU A 79 12.75 7.57 0.85
N GLY A 80 13.37 8.51 1.58
CA GLY A 80 14.36 8.24 2.62
C GLY A 80 13.81 8.16 4.05
N GLY A 81 12.49 8.17 4.23
CA GLY A 81 11.85 8.05 5.53
C GLY A 81 12.06 6.68 6.17
N LYS A 82 12.00 6.62 7.51
CA LYS A 82 12.27 5.41 8.31
C LYS A 82 11.53 4.16 7.83
N TYR A 83 10.27 4.33 7.41
CA TYR A 83 9.40 3.24 6.97
C TYR A 83 9.06 3.31 5.47
N ASP A 84 9.73 4.16 4.70
CA ASP A 84 9.35 4.38 3.30
C ASP A 84 9.50 3.13 2.44
N ASN A 85 10.41 2.20 2.80
CA ASN A 85 10.59 0.92 2.11
C ASN A 85 9.52 -0.12 2.46
N HIS A 86 8.76 0.08 3.54
CA HIS A 86 7.85 -0.92 4.06
C HIS A 86 6.62 -1.05 3.16
N ALA A 87 5.98 -2.22 3.26
CA ALA A 87 4.64 -2.42 2.71
C ALA A 87 3.64 -1.52 3.45
N ALA A 88 2.52 -1.19 2.79
CA ALA A 88 1.52 -0.28 3.33
C ALA A 88 0.22 -1.02 3.65
N ILE A 89 -0.46 -0.59 4.73
CA ILE A 89 -1.86 -0.89 5.00
C ILE A 89 -2.66 0.37 4.68
N LEU A 90 -3.65 0.24 3.80
CA LEU A 90 -4.58 1.30 3.47
C LEU A 90 -5.94 0.97 4.04
N SER A 91 -6.49 1.93 4.78
CA SER A 91 -7.85 1.87 5.30
C SER A 91 -8.66 3.00 4.70
N ILE A 92 -9.75 2.67 4.01
CA ILE A 92 -10.67 3.66 3.44
C ILE A 92 -11.97 3.58 4.23
N HIS A 93 -12.43 4.73 4.71
CA HIS A 93 -13.68 4.86 5.46
C HIS A 93 -14.60 5.86 4.75
N ALA A 94 -15.81 5.42 4.44
CA ALA A 94 -16.85 6.32 3.95
C ALA A 94 -17.21 7.33 5.05
N GLY A 95 -17.17 8.62 4.71
CA GLY A 95 -17.51 9.72 5.62
C GLY A 95 -18.99 10.08 5.58
N ALA A 96 -19.29 11.36 5.82
CA ALA A 96 -20.63 11.90 5.67
C ALA A 96 -21.05 11.92 4.19
N GLY A 97 -22.29 11.48 3.91
CA GLY A 97 -22.86 11.42 2.56
C GLY A 97 -23.66 10.16 2.23
N GLY A 98 -23.88 9.26 3.20
CA GLY A 98 -24.75 8.10 3.02
C GLY A 98 -24.29 7.17 1.91
N THR A 99 -25.21 6.76 1.03
CA THR A 99 -24.93 5.86 -0.11
C THR A 99 -23.93 6.47 -1.10
N ASP A 100 -23.94 7.78 -1.33
CA ASP A 100 -22.95 8.45 -2.19
C ASP A 100 -21.53 8.44 -1.62
N ALA A 101 -21.37 8.54 -0.30
CA ALA A 101 -20.07 8.42 0.34
C ALA A 101 -19.56 6.98 0.29
N GLN A 102 -20.45 6.00 0.40
CA GLN A 102 -20.10 4.59 0.28
C GLN A 102 -19.66 4.23 -1.15
N ASP A 103 -20.37 4.74 -2.16
CA ASP A 103 -19.97 4.59 -3.57
C ASP A 103 -18.63 5.28 -3.85
N TRP A 104 -18.41 6.49 -3.29
CA TRP A 104 -17.13 7.18 -3.42
C TRP A 104 -15.97 6.39 -2.80
N ALA A 105 -16.16 5.79 -1.62
CA ALA A 105 -15.16 4.93 -1.01
C ALA A 105 -14.83 3.71 -1.89
N GLU A 106 -15.83 3.12 -2.58
CA GLU A 106 -15.62 2.01 -3.51
C GLU A 106 -14.85 2.46 -4.76
N MET A 107 -15.15 3.65 -5.27
CA MET A 107 -14.40 4.24 -6.38
C MET A 107 -12.92 4.46 -6.01
N LEU A 108 -12.63 4.93 -4.80
CA LEU A 108 -11.27 5.08 -4.29
C LEU A 108 -10.56 3.73 -4.16
N LEU A 109 -11.22 2.71 -3.61
CA LEU A 109 -10.67 1.35 -3.55
C LEU A 109 -10.25 0.88 -4.96
N ARG A 110 -11.14 1.01 -5.93
CA ARG A 110 -10.85 0.62 -7.32
C ARG A 110 -9.70 1.43 -7.92
N MET A 111 -9.61 2.72 -7.61
CA MET A 111 -8.51 3.59 -8.04
C MET A 111 -7.16 3.09 -7.50
N TYR A 112 -7.07 2.83 -6.19
CA TYR A 112 -5.84 2.37 -5.57
C TYR A 112 -5.44 0.95 -6.00
N LEU A 113 -6.39 0.04 -6.18
CA LEU A 113 -6.10 -1.31 -6.69
C LEU A 113 -5.51 -1.26 -8.11
N ARG A 114 -6.05 -0.40 -8.99
CA ARG A 114 -5.51 -0.21 -10.35
C ARG A 114 -4.15 0.46 -10.35
N TRP A 115 -3.94 1.45 -9.49
CA TRP A 115 -2.65 2.08 -9.32
C TRP A 115 -1.59 1.08 -8.86
N ALA A 116 -1.92 0.25 -7.86
CA ALA A 116 -1.03 -0.79 -7.36
C ALA A 116 -0.69 -1.82 -8.46
N GLU A 117 -1.68 -2.25 -9.24
CA GLU A 117 -1.48 -3.16 -10.38
C GLU A 117 -0.52 -2.54 -11.43
N SER A 118 -0.70 -1.26 -11.76
CA SER A 118 0.18 -0.54 -12.70
C SER A 118 1.64 -0.41 -12.22
N LYS A 119 1.85 -0.42 -10.90
CA LYS A 119 3.17 -0.44 -10.26
C LYS A 119 3.67 -1.85 -9.99
N SER A 120 2.94 -2.89 -10.43
CA SER A 120 3.24 -4.31 -10.17
C SER A 120 3.31 -4.65 -8.67
N PHE A 121 2.56 -3.93 -7.84
CA PHE A 121 2.44 -4.21 -6.42
C PHE A 121 1.41 -5.31 -6.16
N LYS A 122 1.69 -6.15 -5.16
CA LYS A 122 0.75 -7.18 -4.71
C LYS A 122 -0.25 -6.56 -3.75
N THR A 123 -1.53 -6.73 -4.02
CA THR A 123 -2.61 -6.26 -3.14
C THR A 123 -3.35 -7.42 -2.48
N GLN A 124 -3.77 -7.24 -1.24
CA GLN A 124 -4.58 -8.21 -0.50
C GLN A 124 -5.61 -7.48 0.35
N ILE A 125 -6.91 -7.76 0.14
CA ILE A 125 -7.97 -7.23 1.01
C ILE A 125 -7.93 -7.99 2.34
N ILE A 126 -7.79 -7.25 3.44
CA ILE A 126 -7.76 -7.76 4.81
C ILE A 126 -9.18 -7.79 5.38
N ASP A 127 -9.91 -6.67 5.28
CA ASP A 127 -11.27 -6.54 5.78
C ASP A 127 -12.11 -5.67 4.85
N GLU A 128 -13.38 -6.02 4.66
CA GLU A 128 -14.30 -5.25 3.82
C GLU A 128 -15.68 -5.23 4.47
N SER A 129 -16.24 -4.03 4.60
CA SER A 129 -17.62 -3.81 5.05
C SER A 129 -18.39 -3.10 3.96
N ARG A 130 -19.39 -3.78 3.40
CA ARG A 130 -20.24 -3.25 2.33
C ARG A 130 -21.34 -2.32 2.82
N GLY A 131 -21.72 -1.38 1.97
CA GLY A 131 -22.93 -0.58 2.11
C GLY A 131 -24.20 -1.42 2.05
N THR A 132 -25.32 -0.87 2.52
CA THR A 132 -26.63 -1.54 2.45
C THR A 132 -27.26 -1.46 1.06
N GLU A 133 -27.03 -0.35 0.35
CA GLU A 133 -27.60 -0.10 -0.99
C GLU A 133 -26.54 -0.19 -2.09
N ALA A 134 -25.42 0.51 -1.90
CA ALA A 134 -24.29 0.51 -2.83
C ALA A 134 -22.99 0.84 -2.06
N GLY A 135 -21.84 0.59 -2.70
CA GLY A 135 -20.57 1.03 -2.15
C GLY A 135 -20.04 0.21 -0.99
N ILE A 136 -19.00 0.75 -0.36
CA ILE A 136 -18.36 0.20 0.83
C ILE A 136 -18.41 1.21 1.99
N LYS A 137 -18.65 0.73 3.20
CA LYS A 137 -18.54 1.54 4.42
C LYS A 137 -17.09 1.68 4.86
N SER A 138 -16.36 0.58 4.82
CA SER A 138 -14.94 0.55 5.09
C SER A 138 -14.26 -0.59 4.38
N VAL A 139 -12.99 -0.41 4.03
CA VAL A 139 -12.12 -1.48 3.53
C VAL A 139 -10.72 -1.27 4.08
N VAL A 140 -10.05 -2.37 4.40
CA VAL A 140 -8.65 -2.42 4.78
C VAL A 140 -7.95 -3.38 3.84
N PHE A 141 -6.87 -2.94 3.21
CA PHE A 141 -6.08 -3.78 2.31
C PHE A 141 -4.58 -3.50 2.45
N GLU A 142 -3.79 -4.54 2.23
CA GLU A 142 -2.34 -4.50 2.21
C GLU A 142 -1.84 -4.28 0.79
N VAL A 143 -0.83 -3.43 0.64
CA VAL A 143 -0.08 -3.18 -0.59
C VAL A 143 1.38 -3.53 -0.33
N SER A 144 1.82 -4.63 -0.92
CA SER A 144 3.18 -5.16 -0.84
C SER A 144 3.95 -4.83 -2.12
N GLY A 145 5.02 -4.07 -1.98
CA GLY A 145 5.89 -3.65 -3.07
C GLY A 145 7.06 -2.83 -2.56
N GLU A 146 8.07 -2.63 -3.40
CA GLU A 146 9.20 -1.77 -3.04
C GLU A 146 8.73 -0.32 -2.90
N TYR A 147 9.04 0.29 -1.76
CA TYR A 147 8.62 1.65 -1.42
C TYR A 147 7.10 1.90 -1.38
N ALA A 148 6.28 0.87 -1.18
CA ALA A 148 4.82 0.99 -1.23
C ALA A 148 4.29 2.05 -0.25
N TYR A 149 4.77 2.05 1.00
CA TYR A 149 4.41 3.08 1.98
C TYR A 149 4.93 4.46 1.59
N GLY A 150 6.18 4.56 1.15
CA GLY A 150 6.78 5.82 0.72
C GLY A 150 5.98 6.55 -0.36
N TYR A 151 5.41 5.81 -1.32
CA TYR A 151 4.53 6.38 -2.33
C TYR A 151 3.14 6.76 -1.77
N LEU A 152 2.55 5.90 -0.94
CA LEU A 152 1.16 6.06 -0.49
C LEU A 152 1.00 7.00 0.71
N LYS A 153 2.07 7.33 1.45
CA LYS A 153 1.97 8.22 2.62
C LYS A 153 1.37 9.60 2.30
N ALA A 154 1.58 10.09 1.08
CA ALA A 154 1.03 11.37 0.62
C ALA A 154 -0.49 11.32 0.34
N GLU A 155 -1.07 10.11 0.25
CA GLU A 155 -2.49 9.89 -0.01
C GLU A 155 -3.33 9.92 1.28
N ALA A 156 -2.69 9.93 2.45
CA ALA A 156 -3.37 9.98 3.73
C ALA A 156 -4.13 11.29 3.91
N GLY A 157 -5.44 11.20 4.17
CA GLY A 157 -6.29 12.37 4.38
C GLY A 157 -7.73 12.17 3.93
N VAL A 158 -8.50 13.24 3.95
CA VAL A 158 -9.89 13.24 3.51
C VAL A 158 -9.97 13.59 2.03
N HIS A 159 -10.52 12.66 1.25
CA HIS A 159 -10.75 12.81 -0.18
C HIS A 159 -12.19 13.24 -0.43
N ARG A 160 -12.35 14.38 -1.13
CA ARG A 160 -13.66 14.99 -1.40
C ARG A 160 -14.07 14.77 -2.85
N LEU A 161 -15.29 14.25 -3.04
CA LEU A 161 -15.95 14.16 -4.34
C LEU A 161 -17.11 15.14 -4.40
N VAL A 162 -17.24 15.86 -5.51
CA VAL A 162 -18.40 16.71 -5.80
C VAL A 162 -18.94 16.33 -7.17
N ARG A 163 -20.12 15.71 -7.22
CA ARG A 163 -20.76 15.23 -8.47
C ARG A 163 -22.28 15.35 -8.39
N GLN A 164 -22.96 15.15 -9.52
CA GLN A 164 -24.38 14.84 -9.51
C GLN A 164 -24.56 13.40 -9.02
N SER A 165 -25.34 13.20 -7.97
CA SER A 165 -25.55 11.87 -7.40
C SER A 165 -26.44 11.03 -8.33
N PRO A 166 -26.05 9.77 -8.65
CA PRO A 166 -26.93 8.83 -9.34
C PRO A 166 -28.00 8.23 -8.41
N PHE A 167 -27.87 8.42 -7.09
CA PHE A 167 -28.77 7.87 -6.08
C PHE A 167 -29.85 8.88 -5.64
N ASN A 168 -29.66 10.17 -5.91
CA ASN A 168 -30.66 11.19 -5.64
C ASN A 168 -31.56 11.44 -6.87
N SER A 169 -32.87 11.24 -6.70
CA SER A 169 -33.87 11.42 -7.76
C SER A 169 -33.93 12.85 -8.32
N GLY A 170 -33.42 13.85 -7.59
CA GLY A 170 -33.43 15.26 -7.98
C GLY A 170 -32.24 15.73 -8.84
N ALA A 171 -31.28 14.85 -9.18
CA ALA A 171 -30.03 15.21 -9.87
C ALA A 171 -29.25 16.37 -9.19
N SER A 172 -29.40 16.51 -7.87
CA SER A 172 -28.69 17.53 -7.09
C SER A 172 -27.19 17.21 -7.06
N ARG A 173 -26.40 18.28 -6.99
CA ARG A 173 -24.97 18.20 -6.80
C ARG A 173 -24.69 17.89 -5.34
N GLU A 174 -24.21 16.68 -5.07
CA GLU A 174 -23.87 16.22 -3.73
C GLU A 174 -22.36 16.34 -3.48
N THR A 175 -22.00 16.49 -2.21
CA THR A 175 -20.61 16.46 -1.76
C THR A 175 -20.41 15.28 -0.83
N SER A 176 -19.48 14.40 -1.19
CA SER A 176 -19.13 13.20 -0.43
C SER A 176 -17.70 13.26 0.06
N PHE A 177 -17.45 12.63 1.21
CA PHE A 177 -16.11 12.53 1.79
C PHE A 177 -15.77 11.07 2.07
N ALA A 178 -14.50 10.71 1.88
CA ALA A 178 -13.95 9.45 2.33
C ALA A 178 -12.58 9.72 2.99
N LEU A 179 -12.33 9.09 4.13
CA LEU A 179 -11.03 9.17 4.80
C LEU A 179 -10.16 8.01 4.29
N VAL A 180 -8.97 8.34 3.81
CA VAL A 180 -7.91 7.38 3.48
C VAL A 180 -6.85 7.49 4.56
N GLU A 181 -6.61 6.38 5.25
CA GLU A 181 -5.54 6.24 6.23
C GLU A 181 -4.48 5.29 5.67
N VAL A 182 -3.22 5.67 5.77
CA VAL A 182 -2.09 4.90 5.23
C VAL A 182 -1.08 4.68 6.34
N LEU A 183 -0.75 3.42 6.59
CA LEU A 183 0.14 3.01 7.66
C LEU A 183 1.25 2.10 7.11
N PRO A 184 2.48 2.20 7.59
CA PRO A 184 3.51 1.23 7.25
C PRO A 184 3.25 -0.08 8.00
N ILE A 185 3.56 -1.21 7.38
CA ILE A 185 3.57 -2.50 8.08
C ILE A 185 4.83 -2.56 8.92
N ILE A 186 4.68 -2.48 10.25
CA ILE A 186 5.80 -2.54 11.17
C ILE A 186 5.83 -3.94 11.80
N GLU A 187 6.99 -4.59 11.73
CA GLU A 187 7.20 -5.89 12.37
C GLU A 187 7.34 -5.72 13.88
N GLN A 188 6.90 -6.71 14.66
CA GLN A 188 6.94 -6.66 16.14
C GLN A 188 8.35 -6.53 16.72
N GLU A 189 9.38 -6.90 15.95
CA GLU A 189 10.78 -6.74 16.33
C GLU A 189 11.21 -5.26 16.35
N GLU A 190 10.63 -4.42 15.49
CA GLU A 190 10.95 -3.00 15.39
C GLU A 190 10.20 -2.17 16.43
N PHE A 191 8.99 -2.61 16.81
CA PHE A 191 8.18 -1.98 17.85
C PHE A 191 7.45 -3.04 18.68
N LYS A 192 7.83 -3.14 19.96
CA LYS A 192 7.19 -4.04 20.92
C LYS A 192 5.99 -3.36 21.57
N LEU A 193 4.79 -3.71 21.11
CA LEU A 193 3.54 -3.32 21.75
C LEU A 193 3.42 -4.04 23.10
N ASN A 194 3.16 -3.30 24.18
CA ASN A 194 2.85 -3.89 25.47
C ASN A 194 1.44 -4.49 25.45
N MET A 195 1.34 -5.81 25.57
CA MET A 195 0.05 -6.49 25.49
C MET A 195 -0.83 -6.26 26.72
N ASP A 196 -0.28 -5.84 27.86
CA ASP A 196 -1.07 -5.50 29.06
C ASP A 196 -1.95 -4.26 28.85
N ASP A 197 -1.49 -3.36 27.96
CA ASP A 197 -2.19 -2.14 27.55
C ASP A 197 -3.23 -2.41 26.46
N VAL A 198 -3.36 -3.66 26.01
CA VAL A 198 -4.23 -4.06 24.91
C VAL A 198 -5.42 -4.86 25.43
N GLU A 199 -6.63 -4.40 25.12
CA GLU A 199 -7.87 -5.12 25.37
C GLU A 199 -8.38 -5.77 24.09
N ILE A 200 -8.74 -7.06 24.18
CA ILE A 200 -9.20 -7.86 23.04
C ILE A 200 -10.63 -8.31 23.31
N GLU A 201 -11.57 -7.81 22.51
CA GLU A 201 -12.98 -8.18 22.54
C GLU A 201 -13.31 -9.09 21.35
N ALA A 202 -13.89 -10.26 21.61
CA ALA A 202 -14.46 -11.11 20.56
C ALA A 202 -15.93 -10.74 20.33
N LYS A 203 -16.33 -10.55 19.07
CA LYS A 203 -17.68 -10.20 18.65
C LYS A 203 -18.19 -11.20 17.62
N THR A 204 -19.52 -11.27 17.48
CA THR A 204 -20.13 -12.01 16.37
C THR A 204 -19.96 -11.21 15.09
N SER A 205 -19.46 -11.89 14.06
CA SER A 205 -19.26 -11.31 12.73
C SER A 205 -20.62 -11.04 12.08
N ARG A 206 -20.80 -9.88 11.46
CA ARG A 206 -22.04 -9.55 10.72
C ARG A 206 -21.75 -9.58 9.22
N GLY A 207 -22.29 -10.57 8.51
CA GLY A 207 -22.10 -10.70 7.06
C GLY A 207 -23.15 -11.60 6.39
N HIS A 208 -23.18 -11.59 5.05
CA HIS A 208 -24.12 -12.37 4.22
C HIS A 208 -23.85 -13.90 4.21
N GLY A 209 -23.03 -14.42 5.14
CA GLY A 209 -22.51 -15.78 5.15
C GLY A 209 -23.35 -16.80 5.94
N GLY A 210 -24.63 -17.01 5.62
CA GLY A 210 -25.41 -18.11 6.21
C GLY A 210 -25.51 -18.16 7.76
N GLN A 211 -26.06 -19.26 8.30
CA GLN A 211 -26.29 -19.40 9.75
C GLN A 211 -25.01 -19.55 10.59
N SER A 212 -23.94 -20.12 10.01
CA SER A 212 -22.65 -20.39 10.69
C SER A 212 -21.80 -19.14 10.95
N VAL A 213 -21.81 -18.15 10.05
CA VAL A 213 -21.02 -16.90 10.21
C VAL A 213 -21.65 -15.99 11.26
N ASN A 214 -22.99 -15.99 11.36
CA ASN A 214 -23.72 -15.15 12.32
C ASN A 214 -23.75 -15.72 13.75
N THR A 215 -23.30 -16.96 13.96
CA THR A 215 -23.28 -17.63 15.29
C THR A 215 -21.87 -17.80 15.86
N THR A 216 -20.82 -17.68 15.05
CA THR A 216 -19.43 -17.86 15.48
C THR A 216 -18.81 -16.51 15.86
N TYR A 217 -18.20 -16.43 17.05
CA TYR A 217 -17.43 -15.25 17.51
C TYR A 217 -16.09 -15.12 16.77
N SER A 218 -16.12 -14.89 15.45
CA SER A 218 -14.88 -14.76 14.67
C SER A 218 -14.34 -13.33 14.60
N ALA A 219 -15.17 -12.30 14.77
CA ALA A 219 -14.74 -10.90 14.73
C ALA A 219 -13.93 -10.54 15.98
N ILE A 220 -12.81 -9.88 15.80
CA ILE A 220 -11.93 -9.41 16.87
C ILE A 220 -11.86 -7.88 16.82
N ARG A 221 -12.12 -7.25 17.95
CA ARG A 221 -11.84 -5.84 18.19
C ARG A 221 -10.71 -5.73 19.20
N VAL A 222 -9.71 -4.94 18.87
CA VAL A 222 -8.56 -4.68 19.73
C VAL A 222 -8.53 -3.20 20.06
N VAL A 223 -8.33 -2.87 21.34
CA VAL A 223 -8.30 -1.50 21.86
C VAL A 223 -6.99 -1.30 22.62
N HIS A 224 -6.24 -0.25 22.27
CA HIS A 224 -5.11 0.19 23.07
C HIS A 224 -5.61 1.15 24.16
N LYS A 225 -5.61 0.71 25.43
CA LYS A 225 -6.21 1.44 26.55
C LYS A 225 -5.62 2.85 26.74
N PRO A 226 -4.29 3.07 26.65
CA PRO A 226 -3.70 4.39 26.87
C PRO A 226 -4.10 5.44 25.83
N THR A 227 -4.22 5.05 24.56
CA THR A 227 -4.52 5.99 23.46
C THR A 227 -5.99 5.97 23.03
N GLY A 228 -6.75 4.95 23.42
CA GLY A 228 -8.11 4.71 22.94
C GLY A 228 -8.19 4.25 21.48
N THR A 229 -7.06 3.95 20.84
CA THR A 229 -7.03 3.51 19.43
C THR A 229 -7.68 2.13 19.31
N THR A 230 -8.63 1.99 18.37
CA THR A 230 -9.36 0.74 18.17
C THR A 230 -9.22 0.22 16.74
N VAL A 231 -9.05 -1.09 16.60
CA VAL A 231 -9.04 -1.81 15.31
C VAL A 231 -10.04 -2.95 15.39
N THR A 232 -10.81 -3.19 14.33
CA THR A 232 -11.75 -4.33 14.25
C THR A 232 -11.52 -5.06 12.94
N ILE A 233 -11.44 -6.40 13.00
CA ILE A 233 -11.31 -7.27 11.84
C ILE A 233 -12.31 -8.42 11.98
N GLN A 234 -12.98 -8.77 10.88
CA GLN A 234 -14.03 -9.80 10.88
C GLN A 234 -13.98 -10.74 9.66
N ASN A 235 -13.07 -10.53 8.73
CA ASN A 235 -13.07 -11.21 7.43
C ASN A 235 -12.70 -12.70 7.50
N GLU A 236 -11.77 -13.09 8.38
CA GLU A 236 -11.38 -14.50 8.48
C GLU A 236 -12.37 -15.32 9.31
N ARG A 237 -12.46 -16.62 8.99
CA ARG A 237 -13.21 -17.59 9.81
C ARG A 237 -12.50 -17.90 11.13
N SER A 238 -11.17 -17.81 11.14
CA SER A 238 -10.34 -18.11 12.31
C SER A 238 -10.20 -16.88 13.21
N GLN A 239 -10.60 -17.02 14.47
CA GLN A 239 -10.42 -15.99 15.50
C GLN A 239 -8.94 -15.62 15.69
N THR A 240 -8.05 -16.62 15.65
CA THR A 240 -6.61 -16.41 15.84
C THR A 240 -6.02 -15.55 14.73
N GLN A 241 -6.40 -15.81 13.47
CA GLN A 241 -5.93 -15.02 12.32
C GLN A 241 -6.44 -13.58 12.38
N ASN A 242 -7.71 -13.37 12.72
CA ASN A 242 -8.27 -12.04 12.92
C ASN A 242 -7.55 -11.29 14.06
N LYS A 243 -7.22 -11.99 15.16
CA LYS A 243 -6.46 -11.40 16.27
C LYS A 243 -5.05 -10.97 15.85
N GLU A 244 -4.32 -11.83 15.14
CA GLU A 244 -2.97 -11.51 14.66
C GLU A 244 -2.96 -10.31 13.72
N GLN A 245 -3.88 -10.27 12.75
CA GLN A 245 -4.01 -9.14 11.84
C GLN A 245 -4.41 -7.85 12.58
N ALA A 246 -5.32 -7.93 13.56
CA ALA A 246 -5.77 -6.75 14.30
C ALA A 246 -4.65 -6.17 15.16
N ILE A 247 -3.82 -7.03 15.77
CA ILE A 247 -2.62 -6.61 16.50
C ILE A 247 -1.59 -6.01 15.53
N LYS A 248 -1.39 -6.59 14.34
CA LYS A 248 -0.48 -6.05 13.31
C LYS A 248 -0.86 -4.61 12.95
N ILE A 249 -2.13 -4.35 12.61
CA ILE A 249 -2.63 -3.01 12.29
C ILE A 249 -2.53 -2.06 13.50
N LEU A 250 -2.89 -2.53 14.70
CA LEU A 250 -2.81 -1.71 15.90
C LEU A 250 -1.37 -1.29 16.19
N THR A 251 -0.42 -2.21 16.05
CA THR A 251 1.01 -1.95 16.21
C THR A 251 1.45 -0.84 15.25
N SER A 252 1.09 -0.95 13.97
CA SER A 252 1.33 0.11 12.99
C SER A 252 0.72 1.46 13.39
N LYS A 253 -0.52 1.48 13.88
CA LYS A 253 -1.17 2.73 14.35
C LYS A 253 -0.51 3.38 15.56
N ILE A 254 0.13 2.61 16.43
CA ILE A 254 0.77 3.13 17.65
C ILE A 254 2.23 3.53 17.40
N ALA A 255 2.89 2.85 16.48
CA ALA A 255 4.29 3.07 16.16
C ALA A 255 4.54 4.22 15.16
N THR A 256 3.47 4.76 14.56
CA THR A 256 3.51 5.89 13.61
C THR A 256 2.88 7.12 14.24
#